data_AF-A0A3D3TDW9-F1
#
_entry.id   AF-A0A3D3TDW9-F1
#
_cell.length_a   1.000
_cell.length_b   1.000
_cell.length_c   1.000
_cell.angle_alpha   90.00
_cell.angle_beta   90.00
_cell.angle_gamma   90.00
#
_symmetry.space_group_name_H-M   'P 1'
#
loop_
_entity.id
_entity.type
_entity.pdbx_description
1 polymer ?
#
loop_
_entity_poly.entity_id
_entity_poly.type
_entity_poly.pdbx_seq_one_letter_code
_entity_poly.pdbx_strand_id
1 'polypeptide(L)'
;MNINDVIKYYTNIINYQTNILSRLKRTIFQVGTARLIVVVLGIFGIYWFWSYTSAVVLVALVSFVIFLVLMKYHSRLFKRKNYSEQKIKNAENELKGLNYDFSAFDGAPEKISADHSFSLDLDLFGDRSFFQSINRTVTS
;
A
#
# COMPACT_ATOMS: atom_id res chain seq x y z
N MET A 1 28.07 -13.38 5.48
CA MET A 1 27.25 -12.20 5.84
C MET A 1 26.78 -12.40 7.26
N ASN A 2 27.03 -11.48 8.18
CA ASN A 2 26.69 -11.65 9.59
C ASN A 2 25.18 -11.38 9.79
N ILE A 3 24.53 -12.01 10.77
CA ILE A 3 23.10 -11.80 11.09
C ILE A 3 22.81 -10.31 11.34
N ASN A 4 23.74 -9.62 11.99
CA ASN A 4 23.64 -8.19 12.25
C ASN A 4 23.63 -7.35 10.94
N ASP A 5 24.31 -7.79 9.89
CA ASP A 5 24.32 -7.11 8.59
C ASP A 5 22.96 -7.25 7.90
N VAL A 6 22.33 -8.42 8.02
CA VAL A 6 20.98 -8.70 7.47
C VAL A 6 19.92 -7.86 8.18
N ILE A 7 19.96 -7.80 9.52
CA ILE A 7 19.04 -6.98 10.31
C ILE A 7 19.19 -5.51 9.91
N LYS A 8 20.42 -5.00 9.84
CA LYS A 8 20.71 -3.62 9.45
C LYS A 8 20.20 -3.29 8.03
N TYR A 9 20.30 -4.24 7.10
CA TYR A 9 19.77 -4.10 5.76
C TYR A 9 18.24 -3.91 5.75
N TYR A 10 17.48 -4.76 6.43
CA TYR A 10 16.02 -4.64 6.50
C TYR A 10 15.57 -3.39 7.27
N THR A 11 16.25 -3.03 8.37
CA THR A 11 15.96 -1.78 9.10
C THR A 11 16.17 -0.55 8.21
N ASN A 12 17.20 -0.54 7.37
CA ASN A 12 17.42 0.54 6.39
C ASN A 12 16.31 0.60 5.34
N ILE A 13 15.82 -0.53 4.84
CA ILE A 13 14.68 -0.58 3.91
C ILE A 13 13.43 0.01 4.57
N ILE A 14 13.14 -0.39 5.80
CA ILE A 14 11.99 0.13 6.56
C ILE A 14 12.12 1.64 6.71
N ASN A 15 13.25 2.14 7.21
CA ASN A 15 13.48 3.57 7.40
C ASN A 15 13.40 4.38 6.10
N TYR A 16 13.90 3.84 4.99
CA TYR A 16 13.81 4.49 3.69
C TYR A 16 12.36 4.56 3.19
N GLN A 17 11.62 3.45 3.28
CA GLN A 17 10.24 3.39 2.83
C GLN A 17 9.30 4.20 3.73
N THR A 18 9.51 4.25 5.04
CA THR A 18 8.71 5.08 5.97
C THR A 18 8.86 6.56 5.67
N ASN A 19 10.06 7.01 5.30
CA ASN A 19 10.31 8.38 4.83
C ASN A 19 9.61 8.70 3.50
N ILE A 20 9.63 7.77 2.54
CA ILE A 20 8.87 7.93 1.29
C ILE A 20 7.37 8.01 1.59
N LEU A 21 6.89 7.13 2.45
CA LEU A 21 5.49 7.02 2.81
C LEU A 21 4.97 8.27 3.52
N SER A 22 5.75 8.88 4.42
CA SER A 22 5.38 10.13 5.09
C SER A 22 5.24 11.28 4.08
N ARG A 23 6.16 11.38 3.12
CA ARG A 23 6.07 12.35 2.01
C ARG A 23 4.83 12.10 1.15
N LEU A 24 4.57 10.84 0.77
CA LEU A 24 3.37 10.50 -0.01
C LEU A 24 2.08 10.83 0.74
N LYS A 25 1.99 10.54 2.05
CA LYS A 25 0.83 10.89 2.86
C LYS A 25 0.58 12.41 2.84
N ARG A 26 1.64 13.22 2.95
CA ARG A 26 1.53 14.68 2.87
C ARG A 26 1.05 15.14 1.49
N THR A 27 1.59 14.59 0.40
CA THR A 27 1.15 14.93 -0.96
C THR A 27 -0.31 14.49 -1.21
N ILE A 28 -0.70 13.30 -0.74
CA ILE A 28 -2.08 12.80 -0.83
C ILE A 28 -3.04 13.77 -0.12
N PHE A 29 -2.66 14.24 1.08
CA PHE A 29 -3.44 15.24 1.82
C PHE A 29 -3.54 16.56 1.06
N GLN A 30 -2.43 17.09 0.54
CA GLN A 30 -2.41 18.32 -0.27
C GLN A 30 -3.32 18.23 -1.50
N VAL A 31 -3.30 17.08 -2.21
CA VAL A 31 -4.18 16.83 -3.35
C VAL A 31 -5.66 16.76 -2.93
N GLY A 32 -5.93 16.16 -1.76
CA GLY A 32 -7.27 16.16 -1.16
C GLY A 32 -7.77 17.58 -0.89
N THR A 33 -6.95 18.43 -0.28
CA THR A 33 -7.29 19.84 -0.02
C THR A 33 -7.46 20.65 -1.31
N ALA A 34 -6.57 20.44 -2.31
CA ALA A 34 -6.68 21.10 -3.61
C ALA A 34 -8.01 20.78 -4.30
N ARG A 35 -8.53 19.57 -4.13
CA ARG A 35 -9.85 19.17 -4.65
C ARG A 35 -10.97 20.02 -4.07
N LEU A 36 -10.95 20.28 -2.76
CA LEU A 36 -11.93 21.13 -2.09
C LEU A 36 -11.84 22.58 -2.61
N ILE A 37 -10.62 23.10 -2.79
CA ILE A 37 -10.41 24.44 -3.34
C ILE A 37 -11.00 24.56 -4.75
N VAL A 38 -10.78 23.57 -5.62
CA VAL A 38 -11.34 23.55 -6.98
C VAL A 38 -12.87 23.61 -6.97
N VAL A 39 -13.51 22.88 -6.04
CA VAL A 39 -14.98 22.90 -5.89
C VAL A 39 -15.46 24.28 -5.42
N VAL A 40 -14.81 24.85 -4.40
CA VAL A 40 -15.16 26.19 -3.88
C VAL A 40 -15.00 27.27 -4.95
N LEU A 41 -13.89 27.26 -5.70
CA LEU A 41 -13.65 28.19 -6.81
C LEU A 41 -14.66 27.97 -7.94
N GLY A 42 -15.06 26.73 -8.22
CA GLY A 42 -16.11 26.42 -9.19
C GLY A 42 -17.44 27.05 -8.80
N ILE A 43 -17.86 26.89 -7.54
CA ILE A 43 -19.11 27.49 -7.02
C ILE A 43 -19.04 29.02 -7.08
N PHE A 44 -17.91 29.60 -6.66
CA PHE A 44 -17.69 31.04 -6.70
C PHE A 44 -17.77 31.59 -8.14
N GLY A 45 -17.15 30.89 -9.09
CA GLY A 45 -17.23 31.24 -10.52
C GLY A 45 -18.64 31.17 -11.07
N ILE A 46 -19.42 30.14 -10.71
CA ILE A 46 -20.83 30.02 -11.10
C ILE A 46 -21.66 31.19 -10.55
N TYR A 47 -21.45 31.57 -9.29
CA TYR A 47 -22.14 32.71 -8.67
C TYR A 47 -21.80 34.03 -9.36
N TRP A 48 -20.52 34.27 -9.66
CA TRP A 48 -20.07 35.50 -10.30
C TRP A 48 -20.59 35.64 -11.73
N PHE A 49 -20.58 34.54 -12.51
CA PHE A 49 -20.98 34.54 -13.92
C PHE A 49 -22.46 34.21 -14.14
N TRP A 50 -23.29 34.24 -13.11
CA TRP A 50 -24.71 33.83 -13.17
C TRP A 50 -25.53 34.52 -14.28
N SER A 51 -25.16 35.74 -14.68
CA SER A 51 -25.81 36.48 -15.77
C SER A 51 -25.52 35.92 -17.17
N TYR A 52 -24.46 35.12 -17.35
CA TYR A 52 -24.03 34.59 -18.64
C TYR A 52 -24.05 33.06 -18.64
N THR A 53 -25.13 32.48 -19.16
CA THR A 53 -25.33 31.01 -19.17
C THR A 53 -24.19 30.25 -19.85
N SER A 54 -23.65 30.78 -20.95
CA SER A 54 -22.52 30.18 -21.67
C SER A 54 -21.23 30.15 -20.83
N ALA A 55 -20.96 31.21 -20.07
CA ALA A 55 -19.80 31.29 -19.19
C ALA A 55 -19.93 30.34 -17.99
N VAL A 56 -21.12 30.19 -17.42
CA VAL A 56 -21.39 29.24 -16.32
C VAL A 56 -21.13 27.80 -16.76
N VAL A 57 -21.62 27.40 -17.94
CA VAL A 57 -21.39 26.06 -18.49
C VAL A 57 -19.90 25.81 -18.72
N LEU A 58 -19.17 26.80 -19.25
CA LEU A 58 -17.72 26.70 -19.45
C LEU A 58 -16.98 26.49 -18.11
N VAL A 59 -17.28 27.30 -17.09
CA VAL A 59 -16.65 27.22 -15.76
C VAL A 59 -16.94 25.86 -15.10
N ALA A 60 -18.18 25.39 -15.19
CA ALA A 60 -18.56 24.08 -14.67
C ALA A 60 -17.79 22.94 -15.35
N LEU A 61 -17.69 22.98 -16.69
CA LEU A 61 -16.98 21.97 -17.47
C LEU A 61 -15.48 21.97 -17.15
N VAL A 62 -14.85 23.14 -17.10
CA VAL A 62 -13.43 23.29 -16.74
C VAL A 62 -13.15 22.78 -15.32
N SER A 63 -13.97 23.18 -14.33
CA SER A 63 -13.83 22.72 -12.95
C SER A 63 -13.98 21.19 -12.85
N PHE A 64 -14.93 20.61 -13.60
CA PHE A 64 -15.14 19.17 -13.65
C PHE A 64 -13.93 18.43 -14.23
N VAL A 65 -13.35 18.91 -15.32
CA VAL A 65 -12.15 18.31 -15.93
C VAL A 65 -10.97 18.38 -14.96
N ILE A 66 -10.73 19.52 -14.32
CA ILE A 66 -9.66 19.69 -13.32
C ILE A 66 -9.86 18.69 -12.16
N PHE A 67 -11.08 18.54 -11.67
CA PHE A 67 -11.42 17.61 -10.60
C PHE A 67 -11.15 16.15 -10.98
N LEU A 68 -11.47 15.73 -12.21
CA LEU A 68 -11.17 14.38 -12.71
C LEU A 68 -9.67 14.12 -12.81
N VAL A 69 -8.89 15.09 -13.30
CA VAL A 69 -7.42 14.99 -13.37
C VAL A 69 -6.84 14.83 -11.96
N LEU A 70 -7.29 15.64 -11.00
CA LEU A 70 -6.88 15.54 -9.60
C LEU A 70 -7.22 14.18 -8.99
N MET A 71 -8.41 13.64 -9.29
CA MET A 71 -8.84 12.32 -8.82
C MET A 71 -7.91 11.22 -9.34
N LYS A 72 -7.59 11.23 -10.64
CA LYS A 72 -6.68 10.24 -11.24
C LYS A 72 -5.26 10.35 -10.65
N TYR A 73 -4.79 11.57 -10.38
CA TYR A 73 -3.51 11.81 -9.72
C TYR A 73 -3.50 11.26 -8.28
N HIS A 74 -4.55 11.52 -7.51
CA HIS A 74 -4.72 10.97 -6.16
C HIS A 74 -4.70 9.44 -6.15
N SER A 75 -5.44 8.79 -7.06
CA SER A 75 -5.44 7.33 -7.17
C SER A 75 -4.05 6.76 -7.47
N ARG A 76 -3.25 7.42 -8.30
CA ARG A 76 -1.87 7.00 -8.57
C ARG A 76 -0.98 7.14 -7.34
N LEU A 77 -1.10 8.23 -6.59
CA LEU A 77 -0.37 8.42 -5.33
C LEU A 77 -0.77 7.38 -4.29
N PHE A 78 -2.06 7.08 -4.18
CA PHE A 78 -2.58 6.07 -3.24
C PHE A 78 -2.02 4.67 -3.55
N LYS A 79 -1.93 4.29 -4.83
CA LYS A 79 -1.28 3.03 -5.24
C LYS A 79 0.18 2.97 -4.83
N ARG A 80 0.94 4.06 -5.02
CA ARG A 80 2.35 4.13 -4.60
C ARG A 80 2.49 4.04 -3.08
N LYS A 81 1.60 4.70 -2.32
CA LYS A 81 1.55 4.60 -0.86
C LYS A 81 1.35 3.15 -0.42
N ASN A 82 0.33 2.48 -0.97
CA ASN A 82 0.02 1.09 -0.63
C ASN A 82 1.20 0.14 -0.92
N TYR A 83 1.89 0.36 -2.05
CA TYR A 83 3.08 -0.42 -2.40
C TYR A 83 4.23 -0.23 -1.40
N SER A 84 4.49 1.00 -0.96
CA SER A 84 5.48 1.27 0.10
C SER A 84 5.07 0.65 1.45
N GLU A 85 3.78 0.69 1.80
CA GLU A 85 3.24 0.04 3.03
C GLU A 85 3.49 -1.48 2.99
N GLN A 86 3.20 -2.12 1.86
CA GLN A 86 3.44 -3.56 1.68
C GLN A 86 4.93 -3.90 1.78
N LYS A 87 5.82 -3.08 1.19
CA LYS A 87 7.27 -3.29 1.31
C LYS A 87 7.77 -3.22 2.76
N ILE A 88 7.27 -2.26 3.54
CA ILE A 88 7.60 -2.13 4.97
C ILE A 88 7.14 -3.38 5.70
N LYS A 89 5.87 -3.77 5.51
CA LYS A 89 5.29 -4.94 6.16
C LYS A 89 6.06 -6.23 5.86
N ASN A 90 6.46 -6.44 4.60
CA ASN A 90 7.27 -7.61 4.25
C ASN A 90 8.64 -7.57 4.93
N ALA A 91 9.34 -6.43 4.93
CA ALA A 91 10.62 -6.31 5.61
C ALA A 91 10.51 -6.52 7.15
N GLU A 92 9.42 -6.07 7.76
CA GLU A 92 9.12 -6.34 9.17
C GLU A 92 8.85 -7.83 9.43
N ASN A 93 8.12 -8.50 8.54
CA ASN A 93 7.90 -9.94 8.62
C ASN A 93 9.19 -10.74 8.46
N GLU A 94 10.10 -10.33 7.57
CA GLU A 94 11.44 -10.95 7.46
C GLU A 94 12.25 -10.80 8.75
N LEU A 95 12.22 -9.62 9.37
CA LEU A 95 12.88 -9.38 10.65
C LEU A 95 12.30 -10.27 11.77
N LYS A 96 10.99 -10.51 11.77
CA LYS A 96 10.35 -11.46 12.70
C LYS A 96 10.77 -12.90 12.43
N GLY A 97 10.82 -13.32 11.15
CA GLY A 97 11.31 -14.63 10.76
C GLY A 97 12.77 -14.88 11.19
N LEU A 98 13.62 -13.85 11.18
CA LEU A 98 14.98 -13.93 11.72
C LEU A 98 15.01 -14.18 13.24
N ASN A 99 13.96 -13.80 13.95
CA ASN A 99 13.76 -14.08 15.37
C ASN A 99 12.96 -15.38 15.61
N TYR A 100 12.88 -16.27 14.61
CA TYR A 100 12.10 -17.52 14.64
C TYR A 100 10.58 -17.33 14.79
N ASP A 101 10.05 -16.13 14.53
CA ASP A 101 8.61 -15.86 14.48
C ASP A 101 8.13 -15.85 13.02
N PHE A 102 7.61 -17.00 12.58
CA PHE A 102 7.08 -17.21 11.22
C PHE A 102 5.56 -17.10 11.14
N SER A 103 4.89 -16.60 12.19
CA SER A 103 3.43 -16.45 12.25
C SER A 103 2.83 -15.61 11.12
N ALA A 104 3.65 -14.75 10.49
CA ALA A 104 3.25 -13.91 9.37
C ALA A 104 3.20 -14.63 8.01
N PHE A 105 3.75 -15.84 7.90
CA PHE A 105 3.82 -16.61 6.66
C PHE A 105 2.79 -17.74 6.69
N ASP A 106 2.26 -18.11 5.53
CA ASP A 106 1.29 -19.19 5.43
C ASP A 106 1.99 -20.57 5.49
N GLY A 107 1.46 -21.46 6.32
CA GLY A 107 1.91 -22.83 6.48
C GLY A 107 1.26 -23.83 5.51
N ALA A 108 0.35 -23.36 4.63
CA ALA A 108 -0.43 -24.18 3.70
C ALA A 108 -1.09 -25.39 4.40
N PRO A 109 -1.89 -25.16 5.47
CA PRO A 109 -2.52 -26.24 6.23
C PRO A 109 -3.43 -27.12 5.37
N GLU A 110 -3.97 -26.62 4.26
CA GLU A 110 -4.75 -27.39 3.29
C GLU A 110 -3.95 -28.46 2.54
N LYS A 111 -2.61 -28.42 2.60
CA LYS A 111 -1.71 -29.43 2.01
C LYS A 111 -1.27 -30.51 3.00
N ILE A 112 -1.80 -30.49 4.23
CA ILE A 112 -1.68 -31.59 5.19
C ILE A 112 -2.52 -32.77 4.67
N SER A 113 -1.97 -33.53 3.73
CA SER A 113 -2.59 -34.76 3.24
C SER A 113 -2.23 -35.91 4.18
N ALA A 114 -3.23 -36.49 4.85
CA ALA A 114 -3.07 -37.67 5.72
C ALA A 114 -2.65 -38.96 4.98
N ASP A 115 -2.61 -38.92 3.64
CA ASP A 115 -2.34 -40.08 2.77
C ASP A 115 -0.84 -40.32 2.50
N HIS A 116 0.03 -39.35 2.84
CA HIS A 116 1.48 -39.50 2.73
C HIS A 116 2.12 -39.70 4.10
N SER A 117 2.68 -40.89 4.32
CA SER A 117 3.30 -41.33 5.58
C SER A 117 4.39 -40.42 6.14
N PHE A 118 4.94 -39.50 5.34
CA PHE A 118 6.00 -38.58 5.75
C PHE A 118 5.50 -37.16 6.06
N SER A 119 4.25 -36.82 5.75
CA SER A 119 3.70 -35.47 5.93
C SER A 119 3.39 -35.14 7.39
N LEU A 120 3.22 -36.15 8.24
CA LEU A 120 2.91 -35.99 9.67
C LEU A 120 4.15 -36.13 10.56
N ASP A 121 5.13 -36.93 10.12
CA ASP A 121 6.37 -37.20 10.86
C ASP A 121 7.43 -36.11 10.65
N LEU A 122 7.47 -35.55 9.44
CA LEU A 122 8.19 -34.31 9.14
C LEU A 122 7.13 -33.21 9.15
N ASP A 123 7.26 -32.22 10.05
CA ASP A 123 6.38 -31.03 10.15
C ASP A 123 6.48 -30.16 8.87
N LEU A 124 6.04 -30.71 7.73
CA LEU A 124 6.23 -30.14 6.40
C LEU A 124 5.24 -29.02 6.13
N PHE A 125 4.00 -29.13 6.62
CA PHE A 125 2.90 -28.18 6.40
C PHE A 125 2.15 -27.91 7.72
N GLY A 126 1.48 -26.76 7.83
CA GLY A 126 0.79 -26.31 9.03
C GLY A 126 1.55 -25.25 9.84
N ASP A 127 1.05 -24.93 11.04
CA ASP A 127 1.66 -23.94 11.93
C ASP A 127 3.00 -24.43 12.49
N ARG A 128 4.03 -23.57 12.41
CA ARG A 128 5.44 -23.84 12.73
C ARG A 128 6.10 -24.88 11.82
N SER A 129 5.56 -25.11 10.63
CA SER A 129 6.12 -26.06 9.67
C SER A 129 7.36 -25.55 8.94
N PHE A 130 8.11 -26.49 8.35
CA PHE A 130 9.22 -26.19 7.46
C PHE A 130 8.78 -25.35 6.27
N PHE A 131 7.62 -25.64 5.67
CA PHE A 131 7.06 -24.82 4.60
C PHE A 131 6.82 -23.38 5.06
N GLN A 132 6.23 -23.17 6.24
CA GLN A 132 6.01 -21.81 6.79
C GLN A 132 7.33 -21.04 6.97
N SER A 133 8.41 -21.72 7.35
CA SER A 133 9.73 -21.10 7.55
C SER A 133 10.38 -20.63 6.25
N ILE A 134 10.14 -21.32 5.13
CA ILE A 134 10.70 -21.02 3.81
C ILE A 134 9.75 -20.17 2.96
N ASN A 135 8.45 -20.19 3.25
CA ASN A 135 7.47 -19.49 2.46
C ASN A 135 7.76 -17.98 2.45
N ARG A 136 7.89 -17.42 1.24
CA ARG A 136 8.06 -15.98 0.96
C ARG A 136 7.05 -15.48 -0.05
N THR A 137 6.09 -16.31 -0.41
CA THR A 137 5.02 -15.97 -1.34
C THR A 137 3.87 -15.31 -0.58
N VAL A 138 3.24 -14.34 -1.22
CA VAL A 138 2.11 -13.57 -0.67
C VAL A 138 0.88 -13.67 -1.58
N THR A 139 0.89 -14.65 -2.48
CA THR A 139 -0.17 -14.89 -3.46
C THR A 139 -0.72 -16.27 -3.21
N SER A 140 -2.01 -16.33 -2.85
CA SER A 140 -2.79 -17.55 -2.74
C SER A 140 -3.10 -18.16 -4.11
#